data_AF-A0AAJ2C473-F1
#
_entry.id   AF-A0AAJ2C473-F1
#
_cell.length_a   1.000
_cell.length_b   1.000
_cell.length_c   1.000
_cell.angle_alpha   90.00
_cell.angle_beta   90.00
_cell.angle_gamma   90.00
#
_symmetry.space_group_name_H-M   'P 1'
#
loop_
_entity.id
_entity.type
_entity.pdbx_description
1 polymer ?
#
loop_
_entity_poly.entity_id
_entity_poly.type
_entity_poly.pdbx_seq_one_letter_code
_entity_poly.pdbx_strand_id
1 'polypeptide(L)'
;MKYFSLLLFILLSSLKTNAQVFPSWFKKAFVEKGLDKTYVINQTLKPTFLQADFNADKTQDIAVFVTKKLSKKKGVLLIHGKTNEYYVFGAGKKLGDSDNFNWIDKWSVYKEKTAKETQFDKESGDIIGGKEIKLSHSAILIEAYEDGGFLAGGIIYWNDKKYIWIHQGE
;
A
#
# COMPACT_ATOMS: atom_id res chain seq x y z
N MET A 1 50.88 -22.93 -31.09
CA MET A 1 50.14 -22.63 -29.84
C MET A 1 49.31 -21.39 -30.11
N LYS A 2 48.00 -21.53 -30.36
CA LYS A 2 47.11 -20.42 -30.79
C LYS A 2 46.44 -19.80 -29.56
N TYR A 3 46.65 -18.51 -29.36
CA TYR A 3 45.96 -17.72 -28.34
C TYR A 3 44.50 -17.53 -28.74
N PHE A 4 43.57 -18.03 -27.92
CA PHE A 4 42.14 -17.78 -28.09
C PHE A 4 41.77 -16.60 -27.18
N SER A 5 41.57 -15.43 -27.78
CA SER A 5 41.15 -14.22 -27.07
C SER A 5 39.63 -14.26 -26.93
N LEU A 6 39.14 -14.42 -25.70
CA LEU A 6 37.70 -14.40 -25.38
C LEU A 6 37.28 -12.95 -25.12
N LEU A 7 36.64 -12.33 -26.09
CA LEU A 7 36.03 -10.99 -25.98
C LEU A 7 34.71 -11.10 -25.20
N LEU A 8 34.70 -10.60 -23.97
CA LEU A 8 33.52 -10.51 -23.12
C LEU A 8 32.74 -9.23 -23.47
N PHE A 9 31.63 -9.35 -24.19
CA PHE A 9 30.69 -8.24 -24.43
C PHE A 9 29.85 -8.02 -23.16
N ILE A 10 30.16 -6.97 -22.41
CA ILE A 10 29.34 -6.51 -21.28
C ILE A 10 28.22 -5.63 -21.86
N LEU A 11 27.02 -6.20 -21.99
CA LEU A 11 25.80 -5.44 -22.27
C LEU A 11 25.42 -4.63 -21.02
N LEU A 12 25.80 -3.35 -20.96
CA LEU A 12 25.19 -2.40 -20.02
C LEU A 12 23.76 -2.10 -20.47
N SER A 13 22.79 -2.89 -20.04
CA SER A 13 21.39 -2.50 -20.09
C SER A 13 21.17 -1.39 -19.06
N SER A 14 21.01 -0.15 -19.53
CA SER A 14 20.61 0.98 -18.67
C SER A 14 19.23 0.69 -18.06
N LEU A 15 19.18 0.41 -16.76
CA LEU A 15 17.94 0.36 -15.99
C LEU A 15 17.28 1.75 -16.06
N LYS A 16 16.27 1.91 -16.91
CA LYS A 16 15.41 3.10 -16.89
C LYS A 16 14.55 3.04 -15.62
N THR A 17 15.03 3.63 -14.54
CA THR A 17 14.20 3.89 -13.37
C THR A 17 13.20 4.99 -13.72
N ASN A 18 12.00 4.59 -14.13
CA ASN A 18 10.91 5.54 -14.35
C ASN A 18 10.44 6.07 -12.98
N ALA A 19 10.92 7.25 -12.59
CA ALA A 19 10.50 7.89 -11.35
C ALA A 19 9.03 8.31 -11.48
N GLN A 20 8.17 7.74 -10.62
CA GLN A 20 6.74 8.05 -10.62
C GLN A 20 6.55 9.53 -10.26
N VAL A 21 5.86 10.28 -11.13
CA VAL A 21 5.54 11.69 -10.89
C VAL A 21 4.13 11.80 -10.32
N PHE A 22 4.00 12.42 -9.15
CA PHE A 22 2.68 12.68 -8.56
C PHE A 22 1.82 13.57 -9.47
N PRO A 23 0.54 13.23 -9.66
CA PRO A 23 -0.40 14.11 -10.35
C PRO A 23 -0.47 15.49 -9.71
N SER A 24 -0.64 16.54 -10.53
CA SER A 24 -0.73 17.93 -10.04
C SER A 24 -1.91 18.14 -9.10
N TRP A 25 -3.05 17.54 -9.40
CA TRP A 25 -4.25 17.59 -8.54
C TRP A 25 -3.98 17.02 -7.15
N PHE A 26 -3.22 15.92 -7.05
CA PHE A 26 -2.89 15.29 -5.78
C PHE A 26 -2.00 16.20 -4.95
N LYS A 27 -0.94 16.76 -5.54
CA LYS A 27 -0.05 17.71 -4.85
C LYS A 27 -0.82 18.91 -4.33
N LYS A 28 -1.73 19.45 -5.14
CA LYS A 28 -2.61 20.56 -4.77
C LYS A 28 -3.51 20.17 -3.60
N ALA A 29 -4.24 19.05 -3.69
CA ALA A 29 -5.11 18.57 -2.63
C ALA A 29 -4.36 18.29 -1.32
N PHE A 30 -3.15 17.72 -1.40
CA PHE A 30 -2.31 17.44 -0.24
C PHE A 30 -1.97 18.72 0.55
N VAL A 31 -1.68 19.82 -0.15
CA VAL A 31 -1.40 21.13 0.49
C VAL A 31 -2.68 21.83 0.94
N GLU A 32 -3.72 21.87 0.10
CA GLU A 32 -4.98 22.56 0.43
C GLU A 32 -5.69 21.95 1.64
N LYS A 33 -5.55 20.65 1.85
CA LYS A 33 -6.06 19.95 3.05
C LYS A 33 -5.12 20.07 4.27
N GLY A 34 -4.00 20.78 4.15
CA GLY A 34 -3.00 20.94 5.21
C GLY A 34 -2.30 19.64 5.62
N LEU A 35 -2.32 18.62 4.75
CA LEU A 35 -1.75 17.30 5.03
C LEU A 35 -0.22 17.38 5.06
N ASP A 36 0.37 18.28 4.26
CA ASP A 36 1.78 18.63 4.27
C ASP A 36 2.27 19.17 5.61
N LYS A 37 1.40 19.78 6.42
CA LYS A 37 1.74 20.27 7.77
C LYS A 37 1.84 19.14 8.79
N THR A 38 1.12 18.04 8.58
CA THR A 38 0.98 16.94 9.54
C THR A 38 1.81 15.71 9.16
N TYR A 39 1.96 15.46 7.86
CA TYR A 39 2.55 14.25 7.30
C TYR A 39 3.71 14.58 6.38
N VAL A 40 4.64 13.63 6.23
CA VAL A 40 5.66 13.62 5.19
C VAL A 40 5.43 12.39 4.33
N ILE A 41 5.42 12.56 3.01
CA ILE A 41 5.36 11.42 2.07
C ILE A 41 6.64 10.61 2.20
N ASN A 42 6.49 9.34 2.53
CA ASN A 42 7.58 8.39 2.66
C ASN A 42 7.68 7.53 1.39
N GLN A 43 8.79 7.64 0.67
CA GLN A 43 9.01 6.97 -0.62
C GLN A 43 9.86 5.69 -0.51
N THR A 44 9.98 5.12 0.70
CA THR A 44 10.72 3.88 0.93
C THR A 44 10.07 2.67 0.27
N LEU A 45 8.73 2.62 0.24
CA LEU A 45 8.00 1.56 -0.46
C LEU A 45 7.97 1.81 -1.97
N LYS A 46 7.95 0.72 -2.76
CA LYS A 46 7.80 0.77 -4.22
C LYS A 46 6.51 0.04 -4.65
N PRO A 47 5.72 0.62 -5.58
CA PRO A 47 5.88 1.95 -6.21
C PRO A 47 5.78 3.09 -5.18
N THR A 48 6.18 4.32 -5.51
CA THR A 48 6.19 5.44 -4.53
C THR A 48 4.80 5.95 -4.21
N PHE A 49 3.83 5.71 -5.09
CA PHE A 49 2.40 5.84 -4.82
C PHE A 49 1.60 4.77 -5.55
N LEU A 50 0.44 4.43 -5.00
CA LEU A 50 -0.54 3.59 -5.69
C LEU A 50 -1.59 4.46 -6.35
N GLN A 51 -2.02 4.04 -7.54
CA GLN A 51 -3.06 4.70 -8.32
C GLN A 51 -4.05 3.67 -8.83
N ALA A 52 -5.30 3.83 -8.42
CA ALA A 52 -6.43 3.00 -8.85
C ALA A 52 -7.75 3.71 -8.46
N ASP A 53 -8.87 3.20 -8.95
CA ASP A 53 -10.20 3.55 -8.40
C ASP A 53 -10.43 2.69 -7.14
N PHE A 54 -10.22 3.27 -5.95
CA PHE A 54 -10.33 2.55 -4.68
C PHE A 54 -11.71 2.67 -4.04
N ASN A 55 -12.54 3.63 -4.48
CA ASN A 55 -13.87 3.91 -3.93
C ASN A 55 -15.04 3.63 -4.90
N ALA A 56 -14.74 3.03 -6.07
CA ALA A 56 -15.68 2.69 -7.13
C ALA A 56 -16.39 3.90 -7.79
N ASP A 57 -15.79 5.08 -7.74
CA ASP A 57 -16.38 6.29 -8.34
C ASP A 57 -15.98 6.53 -9.81
N LYS A 58 -15.19 5.60 -10.38
CA LYS A 58 -14.62 5.61 -11.74
C LYS A 58 -13.50 6.63 -11.96
N THR A 59 -13.02 7.28 -10.90
CA THR A 59 -11.88 8.23 -10.93
C THR A 59 -10.65 7.57 -10.31
N GLN A 60 -9.47 7.96 -10.78
CA GLN A 60 -8.23 7.46 -10.20
C GLN A 60 -7.92 8.22 -8.91
N ASP A 61 -7.77 7.46 -7.84
CA ASP A 61 -7.34 7.92 -6.54
C ASP A 61 -5.83 7.74 -6.38
N ILE A 62 -5.24 8.39 -5.37
CA ILE A 62 -3.81 8.26 -5.06
C ILE A 62 -3.64 7.91 -3.59
N ALA A 63 -3.00 6.75 -3.34
CA ALA A 63 -2.49 6.39 -2.03
C ALA A 63 -0.98 6.65 -1.96
N VAL A 64 -0.52 7.16 -0.83
CA VAL A 64 0.89 7.38 -0.49
C VAL A 64 1.19 6.80 0.87
N PHE A 65 2.39 6.26 1.02
CA PHE A 65 2.90 5.94 2.35
C PHE A 65 3.39 7.24 3.01
N VAL A 66 3.07 7.43 4.29
CA VAL A 66 3.37 8.67 5.03
C VAL A 66 3.89 8.40 6.41
N THR A 67 4.66 9.35 6.93
CA THR A 67 5.08 9.43 8.33
C THR A 67 4.41 10.64 8.97
N LYS A 68 3.68 10.44 10.08
CA LYS A 68 3.15 11.56 10.87
C LYS A 68 4.29 12.28 11.58
N LYS A 69 4.42 13.60 11.37
CA LYS A 69 5.59 14.38 11.80
C LYS A 69 5.85 14.32 13.31
N LEU A 70 4.78 14.42 14.11
CA LEU A 70 4.87 14.49 15.57
C LEU A 70 5.19 13.12 16.18
N SER A 71 4.37 12.11 15.92
CA SER A 71 4.49 10.78 16.55
C SER A 71 5.45 9.83 15.85
N LYS A 72 5.93 10.18 14.65
CA LYS A 72 6.73 9.32 13.76
C LYS A 72 6.06 8.01 13.33
N LYS A 73 4.80 7.79 13.70
CA LYS A 73 4.01 6.64 13.24
C LYS A 73 3.83 6.70 11.72
N LYS A 74 3.98 5.55 11.08
CA LYS A 74 3.82 5.39 9.63
C LYS A 74 2.43 4.87 9.28
N GLY A 75 1.96 5.16 8.08
CA GLY A 75 0.64 4.78 7.62
C GLY A 75 0.44 5.05 6.13
N VAL A 76 -0.75 4.71 5.63
CA VAL A 76 -1.20 5.01 4.28
C VAL A 76 -2.12 6.22 4.33
N LEU A 77 -1.87 7.21 3.47
CA LEU A 77 -2.77 8.32 3.22
C LEU A 77 -3.31 8.19 1.81
N LEU A 78 -4.63 8.24 1.67
CA LEU A 78 -5.35 8.08 0.42
C LEU A 78 -6.18 9.33 0.17
N ILE A 79 -6.10 9.89 -1.04
CA ILE A 79 -6.94 10.99 -1.49
C ILE A 79 -7.75 10.51 -2.70
N HIS A 80 -9.06 10.63 -2.62
CA HIS A 80 -9.97 10.34 -3.73
C HIS A 80 -9.83 11.38 -4.84
N GLY A 81 -9.74 10.93 -6.09
CA GLY A 81 -9.48 11.81 -7.23
C GLY A 81 -10.63 12.73 -7.58
N LYS A 82 -11.87 12.30 -7.31
CA LYS A 82 -13.08 13.07 -7.66
C LYS A 82 -13.42 14.16 -6.65
N THR A 83 -13.33 13.85 -5.36
CA THR A 83 -13.84 14.70 -4.27
C THR A 83 -12.74 15.38 -3.46
N ASN A 84 -11.48 14.95 -3.61
CA ASN A 84 -10.38 15.26 -2.69
C ASN A 84 -10.67 14.90 -1.23
N GLU A 85 -11.65 14.02 -0.97
CA GLU A 85 -11.81 13.40 0.34
C GLU A 85 -10.56 12.56 0.65
N TYR A 86 -10.11 12.58 1.90
CA TYR A 86 -8.90 11.88 2.28
C TYR A 86 -9.11 10.96 3.48
N TYR A 87 -8.36 9.87 3.47
CA TYR A 87 -8.37 8.84 4.50
C TYR A 87 -6.94 8.59 4.95
N VAL A 88 -6.78 8.26 6.23
CA VAL A 88 -5.48 7.92 6.81
C VAL A 88 -5.66 6.63 7.61
N PHE A 89 -4.84 5.63 7.27
CA PHE A 89 -4.80 4.32 7.89
C PHE A 89 -3.43 4.13 8.53
N GLY A 90 -3.38 3.77 9.81
CA GLY A 90 -2.15 3.90 10.58
C GLY A 90 -1.81 5.37 10.82
N ALA A 91 -0.52 5.69 10.97
CA ALA A 91 -0.02 7.03 11.28
C ALA A 91 -0.74 7.68 12.49
N GLY A 92 -1.05 6.88 13.51
CA GLY A 92 -1.80 7.25 14.71
C GLY A 92 -3.32 7.17 14.57
N LYS A 93 -3.86 6.61 13.48
CA LYS A 93 -5.27 6.23 13.34
C LYS A 93 -5.36 4.71 13.19
N LYS A 94 -6.10 4.05 14.07
CA LYS A 94 -6.21 2.59 14.08
C LYS A 94 -6.96 2.10 12.83
N LEU A 95 -6.42 1.08 12.17
CA LEU A 95 -7.11 0.26 11.16
C LEU A 95 -6.68 -1.20 11.39
N GLY A 96 -7.66 -2.12 11.46
CA GLY A 96 -7.39 -3.44 12.04
C GLY A 96 -6.91 -3.27 13.48
N ASP A 97 -5.80 -3.91 13.83
CA ASP A 97 -5.23 -3.85 15.19
C ASP A 97 -4.08 -2.85 15.36
N SER A 98 -3.63 -2.22 14.29
CA SER A 98 -2.49 -1.31 14.33
C SER A 98 -2.83 0.14 14.02
N ASP A 99 -2.15 1.05 14.70
CA ASP A 99 -2.12 2.48 14.36
C ASP A 99 -0.74 2.93 13.81
N ASN A 100 0.19 2.00 13.63
CA ASN A 100 1.54 2.24 13.12
C ASN A 100 1.96 1.13 12.15
N PHE A 101 2.14 1.50 10.90
CA PHE A 101 2.44 0.58 9.81
C PHE A 101 3.95 0.56 9.50
N ASN A 102 4.79 0.55 10.53
CA ASN A 102 6.25 0.48 10.35
C ASN A 102 6.76 -0.91 9.93
N TRP A 103 5.91 -1.93 10.03
CA TRP A 103 6.15 -3.32 9.66
C TRP A 103 5.96 -3.61 8.17
N ILE A 104 5.44 -2.67 7.38
CA ILE A 104 5.19 -2.90 5.95
C ILE A 104 6.51 -2.93 5.19
N ASP A 105 6.74 -4.01 4.47
CA ASP A 105 7.85 -4.18 3.52
C ASP A 105 7.42 -3.93 2.07
N LYS A 106 6.20 -4.36 1.72
CA LYS A 106 5.66 -4.21 0.36
C LYS A 106 4.22 -3.72 0.38
N TRP A 107 3.85 -3.06 -0.71
CA TRP A 107 2.48 -2.65 -0.96
C TRP A 107 2.18 -2.65 -2.46
N SER A 108 0.92 -2.85 -2.81
CA SER A 108 0.50 -2.89 -4.20
C SER A 108 -1.00 -2.60 -4.36
N VAL A 109 -1.43 -2.37 -5.61
CA VAL A 109 -2.86 -2.36 -5.94
C VAL A 109 -3.33 -3.81 -6.05
N TYR A 110 -4.24 -4.20 -5.17
CA TYR A 110 -4.91 -5.49 -5.22
C TYR A 110 -6.08 -5.41 -6.21
N LYS A 111 -6.02 -6.24 -7.27
CA LYS A 111 -7.02 -6.24 -8.36
C LYS A 111 -7.85 -7.52 -8.44
N GLU A 112 -7.54 -8.50 -7.61
CA GLU A 112 -8.26 -9.77 -7.59
C GLU A 112 -9.72 -9.55 -7.14
N LYS A 113 -10.60 -10.41 -7.63
CA LYS A 113 -12.04 -10.34 -7.35
C LYS A 113 -12.44 -10.97 -6.02
N THR A 114 -11.48 -11.58 -5.34
CA THR A 114 -11.69 -12.27 -4.06
C THR A 114 -10.47 -12.10 -3.18
N ALA A 115 -10.68 -11.89 -1.89
CA ALA A 115 -9.66 -11.99 -0.85
C ALA A 115 -10.04 -13.09 0.14
N LYS A 116 -9.05 -13.68 0.82
CA LYS A 116 -9.29 -14.64 1.92
C LYS A 116 -8.96 -13.98 3.25
N GLU A 117 -9.96 -13.63 4.04
CA GLU A 117 -9.79 -13.07 5.37
C GLU A 117 -9.42 -14.17 6.37
N THR A 118 -8.26 -14.08 7.03
CA THR A 118 -7.92 -14.97 8.14
C THR A 118 -8.95 -14.81 9.26
N GLN A 119 -9.47 -15.92 9.77
CA GLN A 119 -10.38 -15.96 10.91
C GLN A 119 -9.63 -16.49 12.14
N PHE A 120 -9.83 -15.82 13.27
CA PHE A 120 -9.23 -16.18 14.55
C PHE A 120 -10.31 -16.63 15.53
N ASP A 121 -10.01 -17.64 16.32
CA ASP A 121 -10.77 -17.97 17.50
C ASP A 121 -10.67 -16.83 18.52
N LYS A 122 -11.80 -16.46 19.13
CA LYS A 122 -11.87 -15.27 19.99
C LYS A 122 -11.24 -15.49 21.37
N GLU A 123 -11.10 -16.73 21.81
CA GLU A 123 -10.59 -17.05 23.14
C GLU A 123 -9.09 -17.36 23.09
N SER A 124 -8.67 -18.22 22.18
CA SER A 124 -7.28 -18.64 22.01
C SER A 124 -6.46 -17.68 21.14
N GLY A 125 -7.09 -16.99 20.19
CA GLY A 125 -6.39 -16.24 19.16
C GLY A 125 -5.84 -17.14 18.04
N ASP A 126 -6.15 -18.43 18.04
CA ASP A 126 -5.68 -19.38 17.02
C ASP A 126 -6.38 -19.16 15.68
N ILE A 127 -5.68 -19.41 14.58
CA ILE A 127 -6.27 -19.38 13.25
C ILE A 127 -7.22 -20.57 13.08
N ILE A 128 -8.49 -20.26 12.81
CA ILE A 128 -9.56 -21.27 12.61
C ILE A 128 -9.96 -21.44 11.14
N GLY A 129 -9.39 -20.64 10.24
CA GLY A 129 -9.59 -20.79 8.81
C GLY A 129 -9.58 -19.47 8.05
N GLY A 130 -10.14 -19.50 6.84
CA GLY A 130 -10.24 -18.33 5.97
C GLY A 130 -11.66 -18.13 5.45
N LYS A 131 -12.11 -16.88 5.42
CA LYS A 131 -13.39 -16.48 4.83
C LYS A 131 -13.15 -15.78 3.51
N GLU A 132 -13.78 -16.26 2.44
CA GLU A 132 -13.73 -15.58 1.15
C GLU A 132 -14.57 -14.30 1.17
N ILE A 133 -13.97 -13.19 0.73
CA ILE A 133 -14.61 -11.89 0.56
C ILE A 133 -14.54 -11.52 -0.91
N LYS A 134 -15.70 -11.26 -1.53
CA LYS A 134 -15.77 -10.77 -2.92
C LYS A 134 -15.45 -9.28 -2.97
N LEU A 135 -14.61 -8.89 -3.92
CA LEU A 135 -14.19 -7.52 -4.16
C LEU A 135 -14.67 -7.07 -5.55
N SER A 136 -15.42 -5.97 -5.59
CA SER A 136 -15.96 -5.42 -6.84
C SER A 136 -14.98 -4.47 -7.55
N HIS A 137 -14.08 -3.84 -6.80
CA HIS A 137 -13.10 -2.84 -7.28
C HIS A 137 -11.73 -3.04 -6.62
N SER A 138 -10.76 -2.19 -6.99
CA SER A 138 -9.39 -2.32 -6.52
C SER A 138 -9.28 -2.00 -5.03
N ALA A 139 -8.27 -2.58 -4.38
CA ALA A 139 -7.95 -2.37 -2.98
C ALA A 139 -6.44 -2.10 -2.79
N ILE A 140 -6.03 -1.70 -1.60
CA ILE A 140 -4.61 -1.53 -1.25
C ILE A 140 -4.16 -2.76 -0.48
N LEU A 141 -3.20 -3.51 -1.01
CA LEU A 141 -2.54 -4.59 -0.29
C LEU A 141 -1.29 -4.04 0.39
N ILE A 142 -1.10 -4.39 1.66
CA ILE A 142 0.12 -4.15 2.44
C ILE A 142 0.62 -5.46 3.06
N GLU A 143 1.93 -5.67 3.04
CA GLU A 143 2.55 -6.94 3.40
C GLU A 143 3.83 -6.74 4.21
N ALA A 144 4.03 -7.58 5.22
CA ALA A 144 5.28 -7.85 5.91
C ALA A 144 5.92 -9.12 5.34
N TYR A 145 7.24 -9.12 5.26
CA TYR A 145 8.04 -10.27 4.89
C TYR A 145 9.13 -10.50 5.95
N GLU A 146 9.36 -11.76 6.30
CA GLU A 146 10.46 -12.21 7.15
C GLU A 146 11.19 -13.35 6.44
N ASP A 147 12.53 -13.30 6.42
CA ASP A 147 13.38 -14.28 5.72
C ASP A 147 12.98 -14.59 4.26
N GLY A 148 12.41 -13.58 3.58
CA GLY A 148 11.93 -13.69 2.20
C GLY A 148 10.56 -14.34 2.02
N GLY A 149 9.94 -14.84 3.10
CA GLY A 149 8.57 -15.35 3.13
C GLY A 149 7.56 -14.26 3.51
N PHE A 150 6.31 -14.42 3.06
CA PHE A 150 5.20 -13.60 3.54
C PHE A 150 4.93 -13.95 5.01
N LEU A 151 4.89 -12.94 5.87
CA LEU A 151 4.60 -13.11 7.30
C LEU A 151 3.13 -12.75 7.58
N ALA A 152 2.79 -11.50 7.35
CA ALA A 152 1.47 -10.94 7.65
C ALA A 152 1.14 -9.80 6.69
N GLY A 153 -0.12 -9.38 6.68
CA GLY A 153 -0.54 -8.28 5.85
C GLY A 153 -2.00 -7.93 6.01
N GLY A 154 -2.47 -7.09 5.12
CA GLY A 154 -3.90 -6.89 4.98
C GLY A 154 -4.27 -6.06 3.78
N ILE A 155 -5.56 -6.12 3.48
CA ILE A 155 -6.16 -5.43 2.36
C ILE A 155 -7.04 -4.32 2.91
N ILE A 156 -6.76 -3.08 2.52
CA ILE A 156 -7.58 -1.92 2.80
C ILE A 156 -8.57 -1.78 1.64
N TYR A 157 -9.84 -2.03 1.92
CA TYR A 157 -10.88 -2.15 0.89
C TYR A 157 -12.08 -1.24 1.21
N TRP A 158 -12.60 -0.55 0.20
CA TRP A 158 -13.86 0.19 0.33
C TRP A 158 -15.05 -0.76 0.19
N ASN A 159 -15.97 -0.78 1.14
CA ASN A 159 -17.14 -1.67 1.11
C ASN A 159 -18.43 -0.98 0.65
N ASP A 160 -18.30 -0.02 -0.27
CA ASP A 160 -19.35 0.91 -0.72
C ASP A 160 -19.84 1.92 0.34
N LYS A 161 -19.32 1.85 1.58
CA LYS A 161 -19.69 2.78 2.68
C LYS A 161 -18.49 3.36 3.40
N LYS A 162 -17.48 2.54 3.67
CA LYS A 162 -16.26 2.91 4.39
C LYS A 162 -15.11 2.01 4.00
N TYR A 163 -13.90 2.44 4.31
CA TYR A 163 -12.75 1.54 4.28
C TYR A 163 -12.79 0.55 5.43
N ILE A 164 -12.53 -0.71 5.10
CA ILE A 164 -12.41 -1.83 6.02
C ILE A 164 -11.02 -2.47 5.90
N TRP A 165 -10.65 -3.19 6.95
CA TRP A 165 -9.47 -4.03 7.00
C TRP A 165 -9.86 -5.48 6.72
N ILE A 166 -9.17 -6.13 5.80
CA ILE A 166 -9.27 -7.58 5.58
C ILE A 166 -7.91 -8.17 5.96
N HIS A 167 -7.86 -8.88 7.08
CA HIS A 167 -6.62 -9.46 7.61
C HIS A 167 -6.06 -10.54 6.66
N GLN A 168 -4.75 -10.56 6.43
CA GLN A 168 -4.04 -11.58 5.65
C GLN A 168 -2.87 -12.14 6.47
N GLY A 169 -2.75 -13.46 6.57
CA GLY A 169 -1.64 -14.09 7.32
C GLY A 169 -1.95 -14.30 8.80
N GLU A 170 -0.89 -14.43 9.59
CA GLU A 170 -0.92 -14.63 11.05
C GLU A 170 -0.90 -13.31 11.83
#